data_AF-A0AA40EL51-F1
#
_entry.id   AF-A0AA40EL51-F1
#
_cell.length_a   1.000
_cell.length_b   1.000
_cell.length_c   1.000
_cell.angle_alpha   90.00
_cell.angle_beta   90.00
_cell.angle_gamma   90.00
#
_symmetry.space_group_name_H-M   'P 1'
#
loop_
_entity.id
_entity.type
_entity.pdbx_description
1 polymer ?
#
loop_
_entity_poly.entity_id
_entity_poly.type
_entity_poly.pdbx_seq_one_letter_code
_entity_poly.pdbx_strand_id
1 'polypeptide(L)'
;MNSAKEADFVRNGNARGIMGLSRGMSVGLWEGVKDGNYPAFTKIQNHLLHASPTPLRHVPLRLYVPSAASVTEGGSEPGSFRVVQTLVAPRLADQTPQTLGFALRTVLPTLFPSSRDPVLANVVLHGAPVPFSAPLEELMRDAAYPDGWLCLIVDLL
;
A
#
# COMPACT_ATOMS: atom_id res chain seq x y z
N MET A 1 13.89 -3.75 5.88
CA MET A 1 14.10 -4.80 4.86
C MET A 1 13.01 -5.87 4.84
N ASN A 2 12.56 -6.44 5.97
CA ASN A 2 11.52 -7.50 5.93
C ASN A 2 10.21 -7.07 5.27
N SER A 3 9.70 -5.86 5.57
CA SER A 3 8.48 -5.32 4.93
C SER A 3 8.59 -5.27 3.40
N ALA A 4 9.75 -4.90 2.85
CA ALA A 4 10.00 -4.91 1.41
C ALA A 4 10.01 -6.32 0.81
N LYS A 5 10.42 -7.34 1.58
CA LYS A 5 10.34 -8.74 1.15
C LYS A 5 8.91 -9.24 1.08
N GLU A 6 8.10 -8.88 2.08
CA GLU A 6 6.68 -9.21 2.08
C GLU A 6 5.95 -8.52 0.93
N ALA A 7 6.24 -7.24 0.68
CA ALA A 7 5.67 -6.52 -0.47
C ALA A 7 6.03 -7.20 -1.80
N ASP A 8 7.27 -7.66 -1.96
CA ASP A 8 7.71 -8.39 -3.16
C ASP A 8 6.97 -9.73 -3.31
N PHE A 9 6.79 -10.44 -2.20
CA PHE A 9 5.99 -11.66 -2.16
C PHE A 9 4.54 -11.42 -2.55
N VAL A 10 3.90 -10.34 -2.07
CA VAL A 10 2.51 -9.99 -2.41
C VAL A 10 2.39 -9.67 -3.91
N ARG A 11 3.33 -8.89 -4.47
CA ARG A 11 3.34 -8.54 -5.90
C ARG A 11 3.49 -9.76 -6.81
N ASN A 12 4.44 -10.65 -6.48
CA ASN A 12 4.91 -11.67 -7.42
C ASN A 12 4.50 -13.11 -7.04
N GLY A 13 3.92 -13.32 -5.85
CA GLY A 13 3.67 -14.64 -5.26
C GLY A 13 4.93 -15.34 -4.74
N ASN A 14 6.09 -14.68 -4.80
CA ASN A 14 7.36 -15.13 -4.28
C ASN A 14 8.28 -13.92 -4.05
N ALA A 15 9.31 -14.05 -3.21
CA ALA A 15 10.24 -12.96 -2.90
C ALA A 15 11.57 -13.06 -3.68
N ARG A 16 11.60 -13.72 -4.85
CA ARG A 16 12.87 -13.98 -5.57
C ARG A 16 13.52 -12.71 -6.10
N GLY A 17 12.73 -11.68 -6.44
CA GLY A 17 13.29 -10.41 -6.95
C GLY A 17 14.18 -9.75 -5.91
N ILE A 18 13.63 -9.51 -4.73
CA ILE A 18 14.38 -8.89 -3.63
C ILE A 18 15.42 -9.81 -2.98
N MET A 19 15.14 -11.12 -2.89
CA MET A 19 16.10 -12.09 -2.34
C MET A 19 17.26 -12.38 -3.29
N GLY A 20 17.05 -12.18 -4.60
CA GLY A 20 18.06 -12.33 -5.64
C GLY A 20 18.97 -11.12 -5.82
N LEU A 21 18.72 -10.01 -5.11
CA LEU A 21 19.60 -8.86 -5.14
C LEU A 21 20.99 -9.21 -4.64
N SER A 22 22.02 -8.64 -5.28
CA SER A 22 23.37 -8.68 -4.72
C SER A 22 23.40 -7.96 -3.36
N ARG A 23 24.40 -8.28 -2.53
CA ARG A 23 24.60 -7.58 -1.24
C ARG A 23 24.72 -6.07 -1.46
N GLY A 24 25.44 -5.64 -2.50
CA GLY A 24 25.60 -4.23 -2.84
C GLY A 24 24.28 -3.54 -3.17
N MET A 25 23.39 -4.18 -3.93
CA MET A 25 22.06 -3.63 -4.21
C MET A 25 21.15 -3.62 -2.97
N SER A 26 21.22 -4.66 -2.12
CA SER A 26 20.42 -4.70 -0.89
C SER A 26 20.83 -3.62 0.11
N VAL A 27 22.14 -3.40 0.28
CA VAL A 27 22.69 -2.33 1.12
C VAL A 27 22.38 -0.97 0.50
N GLY A 28 22.58 -0.81 -0.82
CA GLY A 28 22.29 0.43 -1.52
C GLY A 28 20.82 0.84 -1.46
N LEU A 29 19.88 -0.13 -1.44
CA LEU A 29 18.46 0.16 -1.25
C LEU A 29 18.21 0.78 0.14
N TRP A 30 18.83 0.21 1.19
CA TRP A 30 18.71 0.70 2.56
C TRP A 30 19.39 2.07 2.75
N GLU A 31 20.62 2.21 2.25
CA GLU A 31 21.38 3.46 2.32
C GLU A 31 20.70 4.58 1.54
N GLY A 32 20.11 4.28 0.37
CA GLY A 32 19.34 5.26 -0.41
C GLY A 32 18.20 5.88 0.39
N VAL A 33 17.49 5.10 1.21
CA VAL A 33 16.44 5.62 2.10
C VAL A 33 17.04 6.38 3.28
N LYS A 34 18.03 5.79 3.96
CA LYS A 34 18.69 6.37 5.14
C LYS A 34 19.31 7.73 4.85
N ASP A 35 19.95 7.87 3.69
CA ASP A 35 20.70 9.07 3.29
C ASP A 35 19.86 10.03 2.42
N GLY A 36 18.57 9.72 2.18
CA GLY A 36 17.68 10.55 1.36
C GLY A 36 18.06 10.60 -0.13
N ASN A 37 18.85 9.65 -0.62
CA ASN A 37 19.31 9.59 -2.00
C ASN A 37 18.26 8.91 -2.89
N TYR A 38 17.27 9.70 -3.32
CA TYR A 38 16.17 9.25 -4.17
C TYR A 38 16.65 8.58 -5.49
N PRO A 39 17.59 9.14 -6.28
CA PRO A 39 18.04 8.48 -7.50
C PRO A 39 18.65 7.09 -7.28
N ALA A 40 19.44 6.91 -6.20
CA ALA A 40 20.03 5.62 -5.86
C ALA A 40 18.96 4.60 -5.45
N PHE A 41 18.00 5.02 -4.62
CA PHE A 41 16.87 4.20 -4.20
C PHE A 41 16.02 3.78 -5.41
N THR A 42 15.56 4.75 -6.21
CA THR A 42 14.63 4.54 -7.33
C THR A 42 15.23 3.64 -8.41
N LYS A 43 16.55 3.71 -8.65
CA LYS A 43 17.22 2.79 -9.58
C LYS A 43 17.03 1.33 -9.18
N ILE A 44 17.19 1.01 -7.89
CA ILE A 44 17.06 -0.36 -7.38
C ILE A 44 15.58 -0.74 -7.23
N GLN A 45 14.73 0.20 -6.80
CA GLN A 45 13.30 -0.01 -6.70
C GLN A 45 12.66 -0.33 -8.07
N ASN A 46 13.02 0.41 -9.13
CA ASN A 46 12.53 0.16 -10.48
C ASN A 46 12.99 -1.20 -11.00
N HIS A 47 14.21 -1.62 -10.64
CA HIS A 47 14.67 -2.97 -10.93
C HIS A 47 13.76 -4.01 -10.27
N LEU A 48 13.35 -3.84 -9.01
CA LEU A 48 12.43 -4.75 -8.32
C LEU A 48 11.02 -4.74 -8.90
N LEU A 49 10.49 -3.56 -9.25
CA LEU A 49 9.15 -3.43 -9.83
C LEU A 49 9.05 -4.07 -11.22
N HIS A 50 10.14 -4.09 -11.99
CA HIS A 50 10.16 -4.63 -13.35
C HIS A 50 10.93 -5.97 -13.46
N ALA A 51 11.39 -6.54 -12.33
CA ALA A 51 12.20 -7.76 -12.33
C ALA A 51 11.43 -9.00 -12.79
N SER A 52 10.11 -9.04 -12.59
CA SER A 52 9.30 -10.20 -12.96
C SER A 52 8.63 -10.01 -14.32
N PRO A 53 8.79 -10.94 -15.27
CA PRO A 53 8.01 -10.95 -16.51
C PRO A 53 6.55 -11.38 -16.29
N THR A 54 6.22 -11.85 -15.08
CA THR A 54 4.85 -12.27 -14.74
C THR A 54 3.99 -11.06 -14.38
N PRO A 55 2.68 -11.08 -14.71
CA PRO A 55 1.76 -10.04 -14.26
C PRO A 55 1.71 -9.99 -12.73
N LEU A 56 1.47 -8.79 -12.19
CA LEU A 56 1.27 -8.56 -10.76
C LEU A 56 0.12 -9.44 -10.26
N ARG A 57 0.35 -10.18 -9.16
CA ARG A 57 -0.70 -10.99 -8.51
C ARG A 57 -1.58 -10.15 -7.62
N HIS A 58 -0.98 -9.38 -6.70
CA HIS A 58 -1.70 -8.54 -5.76
C HIS A 58 -0.96 -7.23 -5.51
N VAL A 59 -1.71 -6.23 -5.05
CA VAL A 59 -1.19 -4.93 -4.66
C VAL A 59 -0.86 -4.95 -3.16
N PRO A 60 0.39 -4.69 -2.74
CA PRO A 60 0.73 -4.57 -1.32
C PRO A 60 0.10 -3.30 -0.74
N LEU A 61 -0.92 -3.47 0.09
CA LEU A 61 -1.62 -2.37 0.73
C LEU A 61 -1.95 -2.67 2.19
N ARG A 62 -1.92 -1.61 3.00
CA ARG A 62 -2.34 -1.59 4.41
C ARG A 62 -3.31 -0.44 4.61
N LEU A 63 -4.50 -0.77 5.12
CA LEU A 63 -5.50 0.21 5.51
C LEU A 63 -5.41 0.42 7.02
N TYR A 64 -5.17 1.66 7.43
CA TYR A 64 -5.13 2.07 8.83
C TYR A 64 -6.49 2.65 9.19
N VAL A 65 -7.28 1.90 9.95
CA VAL A 65 -8.63 2.27 10.36
C VAL A 65 -8.58 2.79 11.80
N PRO A 66 -8.92 4.06 12.06
CA PRO A 66 -8.96 4.57 13.43
C PRO A 66 -10.02 3.80 14.22
N SER A 67 -9.67 3.38 15.44
CA SER A 67 -10.61 2.86 16.41
C SER A 67 -11.08 4.02 17.27
N ALA A 68 -12.37 4.09 17.58
CA ALA A 68 -12.89 5.11 18.48
C ALA A 68 -12.14 5.04 19.82
N ALA A 69 -11.63 6.18 20.28
CA ALA A 69 -11.11 6.29 21.64
C ALA A 69 -12.29 6.14 22.60
N SER A 70 -12.26 5.14 23.47
CA SER A 70 -13.18 5.09 24.60
C SER A 70 -12.81 6.23 25.54
N VAL A 71 -13.63 7.28 25.57
CA VAL A 71 -13.51 8.34 26.58
C VAL A 71 -13.76 7.67 27.93
N THR A 72 -12.69 7.41 28.68
CA THR A 72 -12.78 6.96 30.08
C THR A 72 -12.48 8.15 30.98
N GLU A 73 -13.19 8.24 32.10
CA GLU A 73 -13.09 9.30 33.10
C GLU A 73 -11.68 9.28 33.75
N GLY A 74 -10.68 9.85 33.08
CA GLY A 74 -9.29 9.84 33.56
C GLY A 74 -8.25 10.46 32.63
N GLY A 75 -8.59 10.68 31.35
CA GLY A 75 -7.70 11.29 30.35
C GLY A 75 -8.01 10.75 28.96
N SER A 76 -7.55 11.44 27.92
CA SER A 76 -7.65 10.90 26.56
C SER A 76 -6.66 9.75 26.43
N GLU A 77 -7.15 8.51 26.39
CA GLU A 77 -6.34 7.36 25.94
C GLU A 77 -5.70 7.70 24.58
N PRO A 78 -4.43 7.33 24.34
CA PRO A 78 -3.82 7.52 23.04
C PRO A 78 -4.69 6.85 21.97
N GLY A 79 -4.97 7.58 20.88
CA GLY A 79 -5.80 7.07 19.79
C GLY A 79 -5.27 5.73 19.29
N SER A 80 -6.15 4.72 19.21
CA SER A 80 -5.79 3.40 18.70
C SER A 80 -6.27 3.23 17.26
N PHE A 81 -5.62 2.34 16.51
CA PHE A 81 -6.02 2.01 15.15
C PHE A 81 -5.87 0.52 14.89
N ARG A 82 -6.66 0.03 13.94
CA ARG A 82 -6.57 -1.32 13.40
C ARG A 82 -5.91 -1.27 12.02
N VAL A 83 -4.97 -2.16 11.78
CA VAL A 83 -4.42 -2.37 10.44
C VAL A 83 -5.18 -3.50 9.75
N VAL A 84 -5.70 -3.23 8.55
CA VAL A 84 -6.35 -4.21 7.69
C VAL A 84 -5.45 -4.45 6.47
N GLN A 85 -5.09 -5.72 6.27
CA GLN A 85 -4.26 -6.16 5.17
C GLN A 85 -4.93 -7.37 4.52
N THR A 86 -5.25 -7.27 3.23
CA THR A 86 -5.92 -8.33 2.45
C THR A 86 -5.28 -8.46 1.07
N LEU A 87 -5.54 -9.59 0.41
CA LEU A 87 -5.08 -9.81 -0.96
C LEU A 87 -6.03 -9.10 -1.92
N VAL A 88 -5.51 -8.10 -2.63
CA VAL A 88 -6.27 -7.29 -3.57
C VAL A 88 -5.61 -7.39 -4.94
N ALA A 89 -6.34 -7.94 -5.92
CA ALA A 89 -5.84 -8.07 -7.28
C ALA A 89 -5.64 -6.69 -7.94
N PRO A 90 -4.64 -6.49 -8.81
CA PRO A 90 -4.48 -5.22 -9.52
C PRO A 90 -5.55 -5.00 -10.59
N ARG A 91 -6.23 -6.08 -11.03
CA ARG A 91 -7.22 -6.09 -12.11
C ARG A 91 -8.41 -6.95 -11.73
N LEU A 92 -9.58 -6.61 -12.27
CA LEU A 92 -10.80 -7.39 -12.14
C LEU A 92 -10.77 -8.62 -13.07
N ALA A 93 -11.79 -9.47 -12.96
CA ALA A 93 -11.89 -10.71 -13.76
C ALA A 93 -11.92 -10.45 -15.27
N ASP A 94 -12.48 -9.31 -15.69
CA ASP A 94 -12.54 -8.83 -17.07
C ASP A 94 -11.26 -8.11 -17.52
N GLN A 95 -10.17 -8.20 -16.73
CA GLN A 95 -8.87 -7.54 -16.96
C GLN A 95 -8.88 -6.01 -16.85
N THR A 96 -10.01 -5.39 -16.48
CA THR A 96 -10.05 -3.95 -16.24
C THR A 96 -9.20 -3.59 -15.02
N PRO A 97 -8.48 -2.45 -15.03
CA PRO A 97 -7.72 -1.98 -13.88
C PRO A 97 -8.65 -1.82 -12.66
N GLN A 98 -8.28 -2.43 -11.54
CA GLN A 98 -9.06 -2.27 -10.31
C GLN A 98 -8.76 -0.91 -9.69
N THR A 99 -9.82 -0.19 -9.34
CA THR A 99 -9.72 1.13 -8.70
C THR A 99 -9.69 1.03 -7.18
N LEU A 100 -9.18 2.08 -6.53
CA LEU A 100 -9.16 2.19 -5.07
C LEU A 100 -10.56 2.02 -4.47
N GLY A 101 -11.57 2.71 -4.99
CA GLY A 101 -12.94 2.66 -4.46
C GLY A 101 -13.57 1.27 -4.54
N PHE A 102 -13.30 0.51 -5.61
CA PHE A 102 -13.79 -0.86 -5.72
C PHE A 102 -13.14 -1.78 -4.68
N ALA A 103 -11.82 -1.64 -4.50
CA ALA A 103 -11.10 -2.41 -3.49
C ALA A 103 -11.55 -2.05 -2.06
N LEU A 104 -11.72 -0.76 -1.75
CA LEU A 104 -12.19 -0.30 -0.44
C LEU A 104 -13.57 -0.85 -0.10
N ARG A 105 -14.51 -0.79 -1.06
CA ARG A 105 -15.86 -1.38 -0.90
C ARG A 105 -15.80 -2.89 -0.68
N THR A 106 -14.87 -3.58 -1.32
CA THR A 106 -14.71 -5.04 -1.16
C THR A 106 -14.13 -5.40 0.20
N VAL A 107 -13.13 -4.65 0.67
CA VAL A 107 -12.39 -4.96 1.91
C VAL A 107 -13.12 -4.45 3.16
N LEU A 108 -13.77 -3.29 3.09
CA LEU A 108 -14.46 -2.63 4.20
C LEU A 108 -15.83 -2.07 3.76
N PRO A 109 -16.78 -2.92 3.33
CA PRO A 109 -18.06 -2.48 2.75
C PRO A 109 -18.91 -1.61 3.69
N THR A 110 -18.77 -1.78 5.00
CA THR A 110 -19.50 -1.00 6.00
C THR A 110 -19.02 0.45 6.09
N LEU A 111 -17.73 0.70 5.85
CA LEU A 111 -17.14 2.05 5.81
C LEU A 111 -17.18 2.65 4.40
N PHE A 112 -17.16 1.82 3.37
CA PHE A 112 -17.15 2.23 1.97
C PHE A 112 -18.31 1.59 1.19
N PRO A 113 -19.57 2.05 1.40
CA PRO A 113 -20.74 1.48 0.73
C PRO A 113 -20.76 1.78 -0.78
N SER A 114 -20.12 2.86 -1.22
CA SER A 114 -19.97 3.25 -2.62
C SER A 114 -18.50 3.08 -3.06
N SER A 115 -18.32 2.62 -4.30
CA SER A 115 -17.00 2.53 -4.95
C SER A 115 -16.67 3.76 -5.80
N ARG A 116 -17.60 4.71 -5.91
CA ARG A 116 -17.45 5.93 -6.72
C ARG A 116 -17.24 7.16 -5.85
N ASP A 117 -18.01 7.23 -4.76
CA ASP A 117 -18.11 8.41 -3.93
C ASP A 117 -17.78 8.06 -2.48
N PRO A 118 -16.96 8.87 -1.79
CA PRO A 118 -16.71 8.72 -0.37
C PRO A 118 -17.91 9.23 0.43
N VAL A 119 -18.75 8.30 0.92
CA VAL A 119 -19.99 8.64 1.63
C VAL A 119 -19.77 8.74 3.14
N LEU A 120 -19.08 7.75 3.73
CA LEU A 120 -18.87 7.66 5.19
C LEU A 120 -17.41 7.86 5.59
N ALA A 121 -16.49 7.64 4.65
CA ALA A 121 -15.06 7.76 4.89
C ALA A 121 -14.33 8.09 3.59
N ASN A 122 -13.23 8.82 3.75
CA ASN A 122 -12.20 9.07 2.77
C ASN A 122 -10.96 8.21 3.07
N VAL A 123 -10.01 8.25 2.13
CA VAL A 123 -8.69 7.65 2.32
C VAL A 123 -7.60 8.64 1.98
N VAL A 124 -6.60 8.70 2.84
CA VAL A 124 -5.43 9.57 2.73
C VAL A 124 -4.18 8.73 2.45
N LEU A 125 -3.38 9.16 1.48
CA LEU A 125 -2.06 8.61 1.13
C LEU A 125 -1.05 9.76 1.08
N HIS A 126 0.09 9.61 1.74
CA HIS A 126 1.13 10.66 1.84
C HIS A 126 0.58 12.02 2.29
N GLY A 127 -0.46 12.03 3.13
CA GLY A 127 -1.09 13.26 3.63
C GLY A 127 -2.10 13.93 2.69
N ALA A 128 -2.38 13.34 1.52
CA ALA A 128 -3.37 13.85 0.58
C ALA A 128 -4.53 12.86 0.36
N PRO A 129 -5.77 13.33 0.13
CA PRO A 129 -6.89 12.45 -0.19
C PRO A 129 -6.67 11.78 -1.55
N VAL A 130 -7.03 10.49 -1.65
CA VAL A 130 -6.88 9.72 -2.89
C VAL A 130 -8.24 9.53 -3.57
N PRO A 131 -8.39 9.87 -4.87
CA PRO A 131 -9.62 9.64 -5.61
C PRO A 131 -9.99 8.15 -5.66
N PHE A 132 -11.28 7.82 -5.50
CA PHE A 132 -11.77 6.44 -5.57
C PHE A 132 -11.63 5.83 -6.98
N SER A 133 -11.53 6.67 -8.01
CA SER A 133 -11.26 6.27 -9.39
C SER A 133 -9.79 5.92 -9.66
N ALA A 134 -8.87 6.22 -8.74
CA ALA A 134 -7.45 5.98 -8.95
C ALA A 134 -7.14 4.48 -9.17
N PRO A 135 -6.43 4.09 -10.25
CA PRO A 135 -6.02 2.71 -10.48
C PRO A 135 -5.01 2.25 -9.42
N LEU A 136 -5.26 1.11 -8.78
CA LEU A 136 -4.38 0.60 -7.73
C LEU A 136 -2.98 0.23 -8.23
N GLU A 137 -2.88 -0.25 -9.47
CA GLU A 137 -1.61 -0.61 -10.09
C GLU A 137 -0.69 0.61 -10.24
N GLU A 138 -1.25 1.76 -10.64
CA GLU A 138 -0.54 3.02 -10.78
C GLU A 138 -0.16 3.59 -9.42
N LEU A 139 -1.10 3.60 -8.47
CA LEU A 139 -0.82 4.00 -7.08
C LEU A 139 0.34 3.21 -6.49
N MET A 140 0.36 1.89 -6.67
CA MET A 140 1.42 1.03 -6.17
C MET A 140 2.79 1.38 -6.78
N ARG A 141 2.85 1.70 -8.06
CA ARG A 141 4.11 2.02 -8.75
C ARG A 141 4.66 3.37 -8.33
N ASP A 142 3.79 4.36 -8.18
CA ASP A 142 4.21 5.76 -8.04
C ASP A 142 4.16 6.29 -6.61
N ALA A 143 3.33 5.68 -5.75
CA ALA A 143 3.05 6.17 -4.40
C ALA A 143 3.24 5.12 -3.30
N ALA A 144 3.85 3.97 -3.58
CA ALA A 144 4.27 3.07 -2.52
C ALA A 144 5.37 3.72 -1.67
N TYR A 145 5.35 3.44 -0.37
CA TYR A 145 6.43 3.81 0.55
C TYR A 145 7.72 3.05 0.19
N PRO A 146 8.89 3.48 0.71
CA PRO A 146 10.16 2.81 0.42
C PRO A 146 10.23 1.33 0.85
N ASP A 147 9.29 0.89 1.69
CA ASP A 147 9.13 -0.50 2.08
C ASP A 147 8.25 -1.31 1.11
N GLY A 148 7.78 -0.70 0.03
CA GLY A 148 7.01 -1.32 -1.05
C GLY A 148 5.51 -1.44 -0.79
N TRP A 149 4.99 -0.85 0.29
CA TRP A 149 3.56 -0.89 0.64
C TRP A 149 2.85 0.44 0.34
N LEU A 150 1.59 0.35 -0.08
CA LEU A 150 0.65 1.46 0.03
C LEU A 150 0.11 1.54 1.45
N CYS A 151 0.41 2.62 2.16
CA CYS A 151 -0.12 2.87 3.50
C CYS A 151 -1.23 3.91 3.41
N LEU A 152 -2.47 3.44 3.52
CA LEU A 152 -3.69 4.21 3.31
C LEU A 152 -4.37 4.42 4.66
N ILE A 153 -4.62 5.68 5.03
CA ILE A 153 -5.26 6.04 6.29
C ILE A 153 -6.74 6.31 6.01
N VAL A 154 -7.63 5.64 6.75
CA VAL A 154 -9.06 5.89 6.68
C VAL A 154 -9.38 7.14 7.50
N ASP A 155 -10.02 8.10 6.85
CA ASP A 155 -10.49 9.35 7.44
C ASP A 155 -12.03 9.34 7.46
N LEU A 156 -12.64 9.40 8.64
CA LEU A 156 -14.08 9.31 8.79
C LEU A 156 -14.72 10.69 8.49
N LEU A 157 -15.83 10.71 7.75
CA LEU A 157 -16.53 11.93 7.35
C LEU A 157 -17.68 12.32 8.28
#